data_AF-A0A7S3TUJ6-F1
#
_entry.id   AF-A0A7S3TUJ6-F1
#
_cell.length_a   1.000
_cell.length_b   1.000
_cell.length_c   1.000
_cell.angle_alpha   90.00
_cell.angle_beta   90.00
_cell.angle_gamma   90.00
#
_symmetry.space_group_name_H-M   'P 1'
#
loop_
_entity.id
_entity.type
_entity.pdbx_description
1 polymer ?
#
loop_
_entity_poly.entity_id
_entity_poly.type
_entity_poly.pdbx_seq_one_letter_code
_entity_poly.pdbx_strand_id
1 'polypeptide(L)'
;ETLPAAEAKPYYSRIAKHYESTRSFDEAERFYLRAGLPQDAVEMYSRANKWELAHRVATEHMTQAEVAMLYITQAHRLEATNKFKDAERLYVMVHEPDLAINMYK
;
A
#
# COMPACT_ATOMS: atom_id res chain seq x y z
N GLU A 1 -23.53 -12.79 -19.10
CA GLU A 1 -23.41 -13.14 -17.67
C GLU A 1 -22.15 -12.51 -17.12
N THR A 2 -22.25 -11.49 -16.27
CA THR A 2 -21.09 -10.90 -15.60
C THR A 2 -20.76 -11.78 -14.40
N LEU A 3 -19.65 -12.52 -14.49
CA LEU A 3 -19.14 -13.33 -13.38
C LEU A 3 -19.08 -12.47 -12.10
N PRO A 4 -19.59 -12.97 -10.96
CA PRO A 4 -19.60 -12.20 -9.72
C PRO A 4 -18.16 -11.80 -9.36
N ALA A 5 -17.97 -10.52 -9.03
CA ALA A 5 -16.65 -9.93 -8.81
C ALA A 5 -15.78 -10.69 -7.80
N ALA A 6 -16.38 -11.49 -6.92
CA ALA A 6 -15.72 -12.37 -5.96
C ALA A 6 -14.95 -13.55 -6.60
N GLU A 7 -15.47 -14.17 -7.65
CA GLU A 7 -14.82 -15.30 -8.34
C GLU A 7 -13.70 -14.82 -9.28
N ALA A 8 -13.76 -13.55 -9.71
CA ALA A 8 -12.75 -12.93 -10.55
C ALA A 8 -11.53 -12.38 -9.76
N LYS A 9 -11.63 -12.25 -8.43
CA LYS A 9 -10.53 -11.77 -7.55
C LYS A 9 -9.19 -12.48 -7.77
N PRO A 10 -9.10 -13.83 -7.78
CA PRO A 10 -7.83 -14.51 -8.00
C PRO A 10 -7.25 -14.26 -9.40
N TYR A 11 -8.11 -14.08 -10.41
CA TYR A 11 -7.67 -13.74 -11.76
C TYR A 11 -7.10 -12.33 -11.82
N TYR A 12 -7.75 -11.36 -11.19
CA TYR A 12 -7.24 -9.98 -11.13
C TYR A 12 -5.91 -9.89 -10.38
N SER A 13 -5.74 -10.58 -9.25
CA SER A 13 -4.45 -10.63 -8.54
C SER A 13 -3.33 -11.21 -9.41
N ARG A 14 -3.62 -12.29 -10.17
CA ARG A 14 -2.64 -12.90 -11.08
C ARG A 14 -2.25 -11.98 -12.23
N ILE A 15 -3.23 -11.27 -12.80
CA ILE A 15 -3.00 -10.28 -13.86
C ILE A 15 -2.18 -9.10 -13.32
N ALA A 16 -2.52 -8.61 -12.13
CA ALA A 16 -1.78 -7.53 -11.48
C ALA A 16 -0.30 -7.89 -11.27
N LYS A 17 -0.01 -9.10 -10.78
CA LYS A 17 1.37 -9.61 -10.62
C LYS A 17 2.14 -9.70 -11.94
N HIS A 18 1.46 -10.00 -13.04
CA HIS A 18 2.09 -10.00 -14.37
C HIS A 18 2.41 -8.58 -14.85
N TYR A 19 1.53 -7.61 -14.59
CA TYR A 19 1.81 -6.21 -14.88
C TYR A 19 2.92 -5.63 -13.99
N GLU A 20 2.97 -6.04 -12.72
CA GLU A 20 4.07 -5.71 -11.81
C GLU A 20 5.42 -6.23 -12.33
N SER A 21 5.48 -7.47 -12.83
CA SER A 21 6.74 -8.03 -13.37
C SER A 21 7.19 -7.34 -14.67
N THR A 22 6.26 -6.77 -15.43
CA THR A 22 6.54 -5.95 -16.62
C THR A 22 6.78 -4.47 -16.30
N ARG A 23 6.77 -4.09 -15.01
CA ARG A 23 6.89 -2.70 -14.51
C ARG A 23 5.79 -1.74 -14.97
N SER A 24 4.66 -2.30 -15.41
CA SER A 24 3.43 -1.57 -15.75
C SER A 24 2.60 -1.34 -14.49
N PHE A 25 3.07 -0.42 -13.64
CA PHE A 25 2.53 -0.23 -12.30
C PHE A 25 1.11 0.35 -12.30
N ASP A 26 0.77 1.20 -13.28
CA ASP A 26 -0.54 1.82 -13.39
C ASP A 26 -1.64 0.78 -13.70
N GLU A 27 -1.34 -0.16 -14.59
CA GLU A 27 -2.22 -1.30 -14.89
C GLU A 27 -2.32 -2.22 -13.67
N ALA A 28 -1.19 -2.55 -13.04
CA ALA A 28 -1.17 -3.40 -11.86
C ALA A 28 -2.02 -2.82 -10.71
N GLU A 29 -1.91 -1.51 -10.44
CA GLU A 29 -2.76 -0.81 -9.45
C GLU A 29 -4.24 -1.03 -9.74
N ARG A 30 -4.69 -0.80 -11.00
CA ARG A 30 -6.10 -0.97 -11.38
C ARG A 30 -6.61 -2.38 -11.10
N PHE A 31 -5.79 -3.40 -11.36
CA PHE A 31 -6.17 -4.79 -11.11
C PHE A 31 -6.12 -5.15 -9.62
N TYR A 32 -5.15 -4.65 -8.86
CA TYR A 32 -5.10 -4.82 -7.41
C TYR A 32 -6.29 -4.16 -6.72
N LEU A 33 -6.67 -2.96 -7.11
CA LEU A 33 -7.85 -2.27 -6.58
C LEU A 33 -9.15 -3.00 -6.95
N ARG A 34 -9.28 -3.49 -8.20
CA ARG A 34 -10.44 -4.32 -8.61
C ARG A 34 -10.52 -5.66 -7.87
N ALA A 35 -9.38 -6.21 -7.47
CA ALA A 35 -9.32 -7.40 -6.62
C ALA A 35 -9.68 -7.11 -5.15
N GLY A 36 -9.76 -5.84 -4.75
CA GLY A 36 -9.93 -5.42 -3.36
C GLY A 36 -8.66 -5.61 -2.54
N LEU A 37 -7.49 -5.48 -3.17
CA LEU A 37 -6.16 -5.67 -2.57
C LEU A 37 -5.34 -4.37 -2.66
N PRO A 38 -5.78 -3.26 -2.05
CA PRO A 38 -5.02 -2.01 -2.07
C PRO A 38 -3.65 -2.15 -1.39
N GLN A 39 -3.54 -3.00 -0.38
CA GLN A 39 -2.28 -3.31 0.31
C GLN A 39 -1.20 -3.81 -0.66
N ASP A 40 -1.55 -4.72 -1.57
CA ASP A 40 -0.62 -5.25 -2.58
C ASP A 40 -0.17 -4.15 -3.56
N ALA A 41 -1.07 -3.24 -3.94
CA ALA A 41 -0.72 -2.10 -4.80
C ALA A 41 0.27 -1.14 -4.10
N VAL A 42 0.06 -0.88 -2.81
CA VAL A 42 0.96 -0.04 -2.01
C VAL A 42 2.32 -0.71 -1.81
N GLU A 43 2.35 -2.01 -1.54
CA GLU A 43 3.61 -2.76 -1.44
C GLU A 43 4.37 -2.75 -2.76
N MET A 44 3.69 -2.96 -3.88
CA MET A 44 4.26 -2.86 -5.22
C MET A 44 4.93 -1.50 -5.44
N TYR A 45 4.23 -0.39 -5.15
CA TYR A 45 4.81 0.94 -5.28
C TYR A 45 5.97 1.20 -4.33
N SER A 46 5.90 0.70 -3.09
CA SER A 46 6.99 0.78 -2.13
C SER A 46 8.23 0.04 -2.63
N ARG A 47 8.08 -1.16 -3.18
CA ARG A 47 9.17 -1.95 -3.79
C ARG A 47 9.75 -1.28 -5.03
N ALA A 48 8.93 -0.53 -5.77
CA ALA A 48 9.36 0.29 -6.90
C ALA A 48 9.97 1.65 -6.49
N ASN A 49 10.11 1.92 -5.19
CA ASN A 49 10.58 3.19 -4.62
C ASN A 49 9.71 4.41 -5.02
N LYS A 50 8.43 4.17 -5.34
CA LYS A 50 7.43 5.18 -5.72
C LYS A 50 6.54 5.52 -4.54
N TRP A 51 7.13 6.10 -3.50
CA TRP A 51 6.49 6.35 -2.20
C TRP A 51 5.27 7.26 -2.28
N GLU A 52 5.29 8.29 -3.11
CA GLU A 52 4.15 9.22 -3.30
C GLU A 52 2.89 8.49 -3.79
N LEU A 53 3.05 7.58 -4.77
CA LEU A 53 1.93 6.79 -5.29
C LEU A 53 1.46 5.75 -4.27
N ALA A 54 2.40 5.12 -3.55
CA ALA A 54 2.08 4.22 -2.46
C ALA A 54 1.22 4.92 -1.40
N HIS A 55 1.62 6.13 -0.99
CA HIS A 55 0.87 6.92 -0.01
C HIS A 55 -0.52 7.28 -0.51
N ARG A 56 -0.64 7.80 -1.73
CA ARG A 56 -1.91 8.17 -2.36
C ARG A 56 -2.90 7.01 -2.35
N VAL A 57 -2.46 5.85 -2.83
CA VAL A 57 -3.31 4.64 -2.88
C VAL A 57 -3.71 4.20 -1.48
N ALA A 58 -2.78 4.26 -0.52
CA ALA A 58 -3.07 3.91 0.87
C ALA A 58 -4.13 4.83 1.48
N THR A 59 -4.02 6.15 1.28
CA THR A 59 -4.99 7.12 1.81
C THR A 59 -6.36 7.08 1.12
N GLU A 60 -6.40 6.76 -0.17
CA GLU A 60 -7.64 6.73 -0.96
C GLU A 60 -8.43 5.42 -0.77
N HIS A 61 -7.74 4.30 -0.51
CA HIS A 61 -8.35 2.96 -0.57
C HIS A 61 -8.17 2.11 0.68
N MET A 62 -7.39 2.54 1.68
CA MET A 62 -7.16 1.78 2.91
C MET A 62 -7.69 2.53 4.12
N THR A 63 -7.98 1.79 5.18
CA THR A 63 -8.28 2.39 6.48
C THR A 63 -7.00 2.91 7.11
N GLN A 64 -7.15 3.89 7.99
CA GLN A 64 -5.98 4.51 8.58
C GLN A 64 -5.14 3.58 9.45
N ALA A 65 -5.75 2.58 10.07
CA ALA A 65 -5.04 1.54 10.79
C ALA A 65 -4.12 0.74 9.85
N GLU A 66 -4.59 0.42 8.64
CA GLU A 66 -3.79 -0.28 7.65
C GLU A 66 -2.69 0.60 7.06
N VAL A 67 -2.98 1.89 6.82
CA VAL A 67 -1.97 2.88 6.40
C VAL A 67 -0.86 2.99 7.45
N ALA A 68 -1.22 3.13 8.73
CA ALA A 68 -0.28 3.20 9.84
C ALA A 68 0.61 1.94 9.92
N MET A 69 -0.01 0.75 9.86
CA MET A 69 0.70 -0.53 9.88
C MET A 69 1.72 -0.65 8.73
N LEU A 70 1.32 -0.23 7.52
CA LEU A 70 2.19 -0.27 6.36
C LEU A 70 3.42 0.62 6.56
N TYR A 71 3.23 1.86 7.00
CA TYR A 71 4.33 2.78 7.26
C TYR A 71 5.26 2.32 8.38
N ILE A 72 4.73 1.76 9.48
CA ILE A 72 5.53 1.17 10.56
C ILE A 72 6.40 0.03 10.03
N THR A 73 5.81 -0.86 9.23
CA THR A 73 6.53 -1.99 8.62
C THR A 73 7.66 -1.49 7.72
N GLN A 74 7.42 -0.41 6.98
CA GLN A 74 8.43 0.21 6.12
C GLN A 74 9.54 0.91 6.89
N ALA A 75 9.18 1.61 7.96
CA ALA A 75 10.15 2.25 8.84
C ALA A 75 11.09 1.20 9.46
N HIS A 76 10.56 0.08 9.97
CA HIS A 76 11.37 -1.04 10.45
C HIS A 76 12.30 -1.61 9.38
N ARG A 77 11.84 -1.71 8.13
CA ARG A 77 12.68 -2.16 7.01
C ARG A 77 13.82 -1.18 6.72
N LEU A 78 13.56 0.13 6.83
CA LEU A 78 14.59 1.16 6.68
C LEU A 78 15.60 1.14 7.84
N GLU A 79 15.14 0.92 9.07
CA GLU A 79 16.02 0.72 10.24
C GLU A 79 16.97 -0.47 10.03
N ALA A 80 16.47 -1.60 9.51
CA ALA A 80 17.31 -2.76 9.17
C ALA A 80 18.37 -2.44 8.11
N THR A 81 18.15 -1.43 7.27
CA THR A 81 19.13 -0.95 6.27
C THR A 81 20.04 0.18 6.78
N ASN A 82 20.03 0.47 8.09
CA ASN A 82 20.72 1.60 8.73
C ASN A 82 20.29 3.00 8.22
N LYS A 83 19.10 3.11 7.60
CA LYS A 83 18.53 4.37 7.12
C LYS A 83 17.60 5.02 8.14
N PHE A 84 18.12 5.25 9.35
CA PHE A 84 17.35 5.72 10.50
C PHE A 84 16.63 7.06 10.24
N LYS A 85 17.26 7.99 9.51
CA LYS A 85 16.66 9.29 9.17
C LYS A 85 15.42 9.17 8.26
N ASP A 86 15.39 8.17 7.39
CA ASP A 86 14.25 7.95 6.51
C ASP A 86 13.14 7.18 7.25
N ALA A 87 13.51 6.25 8.15
CA ALA A 87 12.56 5.59 9.04
C ALA A 87 11.84 6.58 9.97
N GLU A 88 12.58 7.52 10.56
CA GLU A 88 12.03 8.57 11.44
C GLU A 88 10.96 9.41 10.73
N ARG A 89 11.20 9.77 9.46
CA ARG A 89 10.20 10.49 8.64
C ARG A 89 8.92 9.70 8.44
N LEU A 90 9.02 8.39 8.20
CA LEU A 90 7.85 7.53 8.04
C LEU A 90 7.08 7.41 9.36
N TYR A 91 7.76 7.29 10.51
CA TYR A 91 7.10 7.28 11.82
C TYR A 91 6.36 8.59 12.09
N VAL A 92 6.98 9.74 11.79
CA VAL A 92 6.34 11.05 11.97
C VAL A 92 5.13 11.21 11.06
N MET A 93 5.17 10.72 9.82
CA MET A 93 4.03 10.72 8.89
C MET A 93 2.85 9.85 9.38
N VAL A 94 3.10 8.77 10.12
CA VAL A 94 2.04 7.97 10.75
C VAL A 94 1.39 8.71 11.92
N HIS A 95 2.14 9.62 12.55
CA HIS A 95 1.70 10.52 13.60
C HIS A 95 1.08 11.82 13.05
N GLU A 96 0.32 11.73 11.96
CA GLU A 96 -0.72 12.72 11.64
C GLU A 96 -1.53 12.98 12.94
N PRO A 97 -1.46 14.19 13.52
CA PRO A 97 -1.96 14.47 14.87
C PRO A 97 -3.48 14.23 15.04
N ASP A 98 -4.23 14.20 13.94
CA ASP A 98 -5.65 13.86 13.91
C ASP A 98 -5.92 12.36 14.20
N LEU A 99 -4.92 11.51 13.86
CA LEU A 99 -4.59 10.18 14.41
C LEU A 99 -4.96 9.90 15.86
N ALA A 100 -4.42 10.77 16.70
CA ALA A 100 -4.35 10.55 18.12
C ALA A 100 -5.73 10.64 18.78
N ILE A 101 -6.69 11.34 18.17
CA ILE A 101 -7.99 11.61 18.77
C ILE A 101 -8.94 10.42 18.64
N ASN A 102 -8.83 9.64 17.57
CA ASN A 102 -9.77 8.54 17.30
C ASN A 102 -9.26 7.14 17.71
N MET A 103 -7.96 6.99 17.99
CA MET A 103 -7.38 5.74 18.51
C MET A 103 -7.45 5.58 20.03
N TYR A 104 -7.74 6.65 20.79
CA TYR A 104 -7.88 6.62 22.25
C TYR A 104 -9.33 6.74 22.75
N LYS A 105 -10.31 6.30 21.94
CA LYS A 105 -11.71 6.11 22.40
C LYS A 105 -12.02 4.65 22.66
#